data_AF-W7ITK4-F1
#
_entry.id   AF-W7ITK4-F1
#
_cell.length_a   1.000
_cell.length_b   1.000
_cell.length_c   1.000
_cell.angle_alpha   90.00
_cell.angle_beta   90.00
_cell.angle_gamma   90.00
#
_symmetry.space_group_name_H-M   'P 1'
#
loop_
_entity.id
_entity.type
_entity.pdbx_description
1 polymer ?
#
loop_
_entity_poly.entity_id
_entity_poly.type
_entity_poly.pdbx_seq_one_letter_code
_entity_poly.pdbx_strand_id
1 'polypeptide(L)'
;MTTLKDKTESAAPQARVRRKSELPTAIGFIALGLALLVLAPAVLSDFRLALLGRFVCYAIVAVGIGLAWGRGGMLTLGQGVFFGLGAYVMAMHLKLADAGADGVPDFMKLYGSGEVPGWWEPFRSPIVTVVAIVAVPALVAFGLGAAIFRRRVRGAYFAILSQALAAAFAILLVGQQATIGGTNGLNGFKSFFGFNLYDPVNKRMLFYIASATLLLMVLVVWQLYRSRYGELLIAVRDQEERVRFLGYDPANVKIVAYVVAAAMAGIAGALFVPIVGIISPASVGVVPSIAFLIGVAIGGRSTLFGPVVGAIAVAWAQTSLSESFPSFWTYFQGAMFVLVVAFLPRGFAGVGALFNRRKETA
;
A
#
# COMPACT_ATOMS: atom_id res chain seq x y z
N MET A 1 -27.15 -56.16 40.39
CA MET A 1 -25.73 -55.97 40.04
C MET A 1 -25.63 -55.80 38.53
N THR A 2 -25.70 -54.55 38.09
CA THR A 2 -25.73 -54.11 36.69
C THR A 2 -24.30 -53.96 36.20
N THR A 3 -23.87 -54.85 35.31
CA THR A 3 -22.58 -54.76 34.61
C THR A 3 -22.68 -53.67 33.55
N LEU A 4 -22.09 -52.51 33.86
CA LEU A 4 -21.91 -51.39 32.95
C LEU A 4 -21.03 -51.83 31.77
N LYS A 5 -21.63 -51.76 30.58
CA LYS A 5 -20.96 -51.88 29.28
C LYS A 5 -19.88 -50.81 29.17
N ASP A 6 -18.65 -51.28 29.03
CA ASP A 6 -17.47 -50.51 28.71
C ASP A 6 -17.71 -49.72 27.40
N LYS A 7 -17.79 -48.38 27.53
CA LYS A 7 -17.84 -47.48 26.38
C LYS A 7 -16.41 -47.34 25.89
N THR A 8 -16.07 -48.07 24.83
CA THR A 8 -14.93 -47.76 23.98
C THR A 8 -14.96 -46.28 23.60
N GLU A 9 -14.09 -45.49 24.21
CA GLU A 9 -13.78 -44.13 23.80
C GLU A 9 -13.26 -44.15 22.37
N SER A 10 -14.14 -43.79 21.42
CA SER A 10 -13.77 -43.43 20.07
C SER A 10 -12.89 -42.19 20.15
N ALA A 11 -11.57 -42.37 20.09
CA ALA A 11 -10.60 -41.30 20.00
C ALA A 11 -10.92 -40.45 18.76
N ALA A 12 -11.38 -39.21 18.99
CA ALA A 12 -11.65 -38.25 17.94
C ALA A 12 -10.41 -38.10 17.04
N PRO A 13 -10.54 -38.12 15.71
CA PRO A 13 -9.41 -37.95 14.83
C PRO A 13 -8.83 -36.55 15.05
N GLN A 14 -7.62 -36.47 15.61
CA GLN A 14 -6.87 -35.23 15.73
C GLN A 14 -6.74 -34.62 14.34
N ALA A 15 -7.49 -33.54 14.09
CA ALA A 15 -7.46 -32.82 12.83
C ALA A 15 -6.04 -32.27 12.62
N ARG A 16 -5.19 -33.01 11.89
CA ARG A 16 -3.91 -32.52 11.40
C ARG A 16 -4.19 -31.23 10.65
N VAL A 17 -3.80 -30.09 11.24
CA VAL A 17 -3.80 -28.79 10.58
C VAL A 17 -2.89 -28.93 9.37
N ARG A 18 -3.48 -29.19 8.21
CA ARG A 18 -2.79 -29.40 6.93
C ARG A 18 -2.09 -28.09 6.60
N ARG A 19 -0.79 -27.96 6.90
CA ARG A 19 0.03 -26.84 6.41
C ARG A 19 -0.15 -26.80 4.90
N LYS A 20 -0.82 -25.76 4.38
CA LYS A 20 -0.88 -25.51 2.94
C LYS A 20 0.56 -25.51 2.42
N SER A 21 0.81 -26.24 1.33
CA SER A 21 2.16 -26.39 0.78
C SER A 21 2.79 -25.02 0.53
N GLU A 22 4.04 -24.86 0.96
CA GLU A 22 4.77 -23.58 0.91
C GLU A 22 5.35 -23.29 -0.47
N LEU A 23 5.52 -24.35 -1.27
CA LEU A 23 6.09 -24.36 -2.61
C LEU A 23 5.46 -23.33 -3.58
N PRO A 24 4.11 -23.23 -3.75
CA PRO A 24 3.53 -22.29 -4.70
C PRO A 24 3.76 -20.82 -4.33
N THR A 25 3.89 -20.49 -3.03
CA THR A 25 4.15 -19.10 -2.62
C THR A 25 5.61 -18.71 -2.84
N ALA A 26 6.55 -19.62 -2.55
CA ALA A 26 7.96 -19.40 -2.82
C ALA A 26 8.23 -19.23 -4.33
N ILE A 27 7.61 -20.08 -5.17
CA ILE A 27 7.69 -19.96 -6.63
C ILE A 27 7.15 -18.61 -7.10
N GLY A 28 5.99 -18.18 -6.58
CA GLY A 28 5.42 -16.87 -6.93
C GLY A 28 6.33 -15.70 -6.54
N PHE A 29 7.01 -15.79 -5.39
CA PHE A 29 7.95 -14.77 -4.94
C PHE A 29 9.18 -14.69 -5.85
N ILE A 30 9.77 -15.85 -6.18
CA ILE A 30 10.93 -15.95 -7.09
C ILE A 30 10.55 -15.44 -8.47
N ALA A 31 9.37 -15.83 -8.99
CA ALA A 31 8.89 -15.36 -10.29
C ALA A 31 8.68 -13.85 -10.32
N LEU A 32 8.08 -13.26 -9.27
CA LEU A 32 7.94 -11.81 -9.14
C LEU A 32 9.30 -11.10 -9.07
N GLY A 33 10.25 -11.66 -8.32
CA GLY A 33 11.61 -11.14 -8.21
C GLY A 33 12.35 -11.16 -9.53
N LEU A 34 12.32 -12.30 -10.25
CA LEU A 34 12.92 -12.42 -11.58
C LEU A 34 12.27 -11.48 -12.60
N ALA A 35 10.95 -11.36 -12.57
CA ALA A 35 10.22 -10.46 -13.47
C ALA A 35 10.63 -9.00 -13.26
N LEU A 36 10.70 -8.53 -12.00
CA LEU A 36 11.01 -7.13 -11.70
C LEU A 36 12.50 -6.80 -11.75
N LEU A 37 13.38 -7.67 -11.24
CA LEU A 37 14.80 -7.35 -11.09
C LEU A 37 15.66 -7.79 -12.29
N VAL A 38 15.19 -8.73 -13.12
CA VAL A 38 15.98 -9.27 -14.24
C VAL A 38 15.27 -8.98 -15.56
N LEU A 39 14.03 -9.44 -15.72
CA LEU A 39 13.34 -9.36 -17.01
C LEU A 39 12.97 -7.91 -17.37
N ALA A 40 12.38 -7.15 -16.45
CA ALA A 40 11.94 -5.79 -16.73
C ALA A 40 13.10 -4.85 -17.15
N PRO A 41 14.24 -4.78 -16.44
CA PRO A 41 15.37 -3.96 -16.86
C PRO A 41 16.04 -4.43 -18.17
N ALA A 42 15.96 -5.72 -18.48
CA ALA A 42 16.55 -6.28 -19.70
C ALA A 42 15.71 -5.99 -20.96
N VAL A 43 14.38 -5.89 -20.83
CA VAL A 43 13.45 -5.80 -21.96
C VAL A 43 12.87 -4.40 -22.15
N LEU A 44 12.67 -3.63 -21.06
CA LEU A 44 11.99 -2.34 -21.13
C LEU A 44 12.97 -1.19 -21.37
N SER A 45 12.51 -0.16 -22.10
CA SER A 45 13.21 1.12 -22.22
C SER A 45 13.22 1.87 -20.88
N ASP A 46 14.15 2.80 -20.70
CA ASP A 46 14.27 3.60 -19.46
C ASP A 46 12.97 4.33 -19.09
N PHE A 47 12.23 4.82 -20.09
CA PHE A 47 10.92 5.45 -19.88
C PHE A 47 9.89 4.46 -19.34
N ARG A 48 9.75 3.28 -19.96
CA ARG A 48 8.81 2.24 -19.51
C ARG A 48 9.23 1.67 -18.14
N LEU A 49 10.53 1.62 -17.86
CA LEU A 49 11.07 1.21 -16.56
C LEU A 49 10.74 2.23 -15.45
N ALA A 50 10.85 3.53 -15.74
CA ALA A 50 10.43 4.59 -14.81
C ALA A 50 8.92 4.55 -14.54
N LEU A 51 8.11 4.33 -15.57
CA LEU A 51 6.66 4.09 -15.42
C LEU A 51 6.37 2.86 -14.55
N LEU A 52 7.08 1.76 -14.78
CA LEU A 52 6.94 0.57 -13.96
C LEU A 52 7.35 0.82 -12.51
N GLY A 53 8.39 1.62 -12.25
CA GLY A 53 8.78 2.05 -10.90
C GLY A 53 7.64 2.76 -10.17
N ARG A 54 6.92 3.65 -10.86
CA ARG A 54 5.69 4.27 -10.33
C ARG A 54 4.62 3.23 -9.99
N PHE A 55 4.42 2.24 -10.86
CA PHE A 55 3.43 1.17 -10.63
C PHE A 55 3.83 0.25 -9.46
N VAL A 56 5.13 0.02 -9.26
CA VAL A 56 5.68 -0.70 -8.12
C VAL A 56 5.37 0.05 -6.81
N CYS A 57 5.49 1.37 -6.77
CA CYS A 57 5.03 2.15 -5.60
C CYS A 57 3.54 1.91 -5.30
N TYR A 58 2.67 1.93 -6.32
CA TYR A 58 1.25 1.64 -6.12
C TYR A 58 1.00 0.19 -5.66
N ALA A 59 1.82 -0.76 -6.13
CA ALA A 59 1.77 -2.13 -5.67
C ALA A 59 2.15 -2.28 -4.19
N ILE A 60 3.11 -1.49 -3.67
CA ILE A 60 3.45 -1.48 -2.25
C ILE A 60 2.24 -1.04 -1.41
N VAL A 61 1.54 0.02 -1.83
CA VAL A 61 0.29 0.46 -1.18
C VAL A 61 -0.76 -0.65 -1.23
N ALA A 62 -0.91 -1.30 -2.38
CA ALA A 62 -1.87 -2.38 -2.60
C ALA A 62 -1.58 -3.60 -1.71
N VAL A 63 -0.33 -3.95 -1.45
CA VAL A 63 0.03 -5.01 -0.49
C VAL A 63 -0.48 -4.67 0.91
N GLY A 64 -0.28 -3.43 1.36
CA GLY A 64 -0.79 -2.94 2.65
C GLY A 64 -2.33 -3.00 2.73
N ILE A 65 -3.02 -2.56 1.67
CA ILE A 65 -4.48 -2.69 1.56
C ILE A 65 -4.91 -4.16 1.57
N GLY A 66 -4.19 -5.04 0.88
CA GLY A 66 -4.45 -6.48 0.87
C GLY A 66 -4.37 -7.10 2.26
N LEU A 67 -3.42 -6.67 3.10
CA LEU A 67 -3.36 -7.06 4.51
C LEU A 67 -4.61 -6.57 5.28
N ALA A 68 -4.90 -5.27 5.22
CA ALA A 68 -5.98 -4.66 6.01
C ALA A 68 -7.39 -5.10 5.55
N TRP A 69 -7.65 -5.12 4.26
CA TRP A 69 -8.96 -5.45 3.68
C TRP A 69 -9.13 -6.93 3.36
N GLY A 70 -8.08 -7.58 2.85
CA GLY A 70 -8.10 -8.99 2.51
C GLY A 70 -8.29 -9.88 3.74
N ARG A 71 -7.28 -9.90 4.62
CA ARG A 71 -7.32 -10.70 5.86
C ARG A 71 -7.96 -9.98 7.03
N GLY A 72 -7.78 -8.67 7.17
CA GLY A 72 -8.39 -7.90 8.26
C GLY A 72 -9.85 -7.52 8.03
N GLY A 73 -10.37 -7.60 6.80
CA GLY A 73 -11.74 -7.21 6.46
C GLY A 73 -12.06 -5.73 6.60
N MET A 74 -11.06 -4.89 6.82
CA MET A 74 -11.23 -3.44 6.97
C MET A 74 -11.08 -2.77 5.60
N LEU A 75 -12.16 -2.21 5.07
CA LEU A 75 -12.11 -1.49 3.82
C LEU A 75 -11.44 -0.11 4.02
N THR A 76 -10.12 -0.03 3.82
CA THR A 76 -9.34 1.21 3.99
C THR A 76 -9.35 2.04 2.70
N LEU A 77 -10.17 3.09 2.65
CA LEU A 77 -10.26 4.02 1.50
C LEU A 77 -9.48 5.34 1.70
N GLY A 78 -8.63 5.40 2.74
CA GLY A 78 -7.84 6.59 3.07
C GLY A 78 -6.33 6.40 2.93
N GLN A 79 -5.85 5.34 2.28
CA GLN A 79 -4.40 5.05 2.19
C GLN A 79 -3.59 6.13 1.47
N GLY A 80 -4.25 6.93 0.62
CA GLY A 80 -3.63 8.11 0.01
C GLY A 80 -3.09 9.11 1.03
N VAL A 81 -3.69 9.23 2.22
CA VAL A 81 -3.18 10.07 3.32
C VAL A 81 -1.79 9.64 3.74
N PHE A 82 -1.61 8.34 4.01
CA PHE A 82 -0.35 7.79 4.50
C PHE A 82 0.72 7.78 3.41
N PHE A 83 0.30 7.49 2.16
CA PHE A 83 1.13 7.69 0.98
C PHE A 83 1.61 9.14 0.88
N GLY A 84 0.70 10.10 1.03
CA GLY A 84 1.01 11.52 1.06
C GLY A 84 1.98 11.88 2.17
N LEU A 85 1.75 11.44 3.41
CA LEU A 85 2.64 11.73 4.54
C LEU A 85 4.08 11.29 4.26
N GLY A 86 4.29 10.06 3.79
CA GLY A 86 5.64 9.58 3.44
C GLY A 86 6.24 10.31 2.23
N ALA A 87 5.43 10.61 1.21
CA ALA A 87 5.86 11.38 0.06
C ALA A 87 6.28 12.80 0.45
N TYR A 88 5.49 13.52 1.25
CA TYR A 88 5.84 14.86 1.71
C TYR A 88 7.07 14.85 2.60
N VAL A 89 7.26 13.87 3.49
CA VAL A 89 8.50 13.74 4.28
C VAL A 89 9.73 13.59 3.37
N MET A 90 9.67 12.75 2.34
CA MET A 90 10.77 12.63 1.37
C MET A 90 10.96 13.93 0.58
N ALA A 91 9.87 14.51 0.07
CA ALA A 91 9.93 15.73 -0.73
C ALA A 91 10.51 16.92 0.05
N MET A 92 10.19 17.03 1.34
CA MET A 92 10.80 18.01 2.25
C MET A 92 12.32 17.83 2.30
N HIS A 93 12.78 16.60 2.55
CA HIS A 93 14.21 16.28 2.58
C HIS A 93 14.90 16.61 1.26
N LEU A 94 14.33 16.20 0.12
CA LEU A 94 14.94 16.46 -1.19
C LEU A 94 15.00 17.95 -1.51
N LYS A 95 13.95 18.73 -1.18
CA LYS A 95 13.98 20.19 -1.36
C LYS A 95 15.04 20.87 -0.50
N LEU A 96 15.22 20.42 0.74
CA LEU A 96 16.27 20.94 1.62
C LEU A 96 17.66 20.54 1.11
N ALA A 97 17.83 19.29 0.67
CA ALA A 97 19.09 18.81 0.11
C ALA A 97 19.50 19.59 -1.14
N ASP A 98 18.54 19.86 -2.04
CA ASP A 98 18.78 20.65 -3.27
C ASP A 98 19.01 22.14 -2.98
N ALA A 99 18.49 22.68 -1.87
CA ALA A 99 18.73 24.05 -1.45
C ALA A 99 20.13 24.25 -0.82
N GLY A 100 20.72 23.20 -0.28
CA GLY A 100 22.00 23.24 0.45
C GLY A 100 21.85 23.35 1.96
N ALA A 101 22.96 23.25 2.70
CA ALA A 101 22.99 23.13 4.16
C ALA A 101 22.19 24.23 4.87
N ASP A 102 22.38 25.50 4.48
CA ASP A 102 21.66 26.66 5.03
C ASP A 102 20.68 27.26 4.00
N GLY A 103 20.40 26.51 2.94
CA GLY A 103 19.54 26.96 1.87
C GLY A 103 18.06 26.90 2.23
N VAL A 104 17.30 27.81 1.61
CA VAL A 104 15.84 27.84 1.65
C VAL A 104 15.30 27.32 0.31
N PRO A 105 14.33 26.39 0.30
CA PRO A 105 13.67 25.94 -0.91
C PRO A 105 13.14 27.07 -1.78
N ASP A 106 13.25 26.88 -3.10
CA ASP A 106 12.79 27.81 -4.13
C ASP A 106 11.35 28.31 -3.93
N PHE A 107 10.40 27.40 -3.70
CA PHE A 107 8.99 27.76 -3.55
C PHE A 107 8.71 28.58 -2.27
N MET A 108 9.48 28.39 -1.20
CA MET A 108 9.34 29.16 0.05
C MET A 108 9.84 30.60 -0.13
N LYS A 109 10.84 30.81 -1.00
CA LYS A 109 11.28 32.15 -1.40
C LYS A 109 10.24 32.85 -2.28
N LEU A 110 9.53 32.09 -3.11
CA LEU A 110 8.54 32.63 -4.05
C LEU A 110 7.18 32.92 -3.40
N TYR A 111 6.71 32.05 -2.49
CA TYR A 111 5.35 32.07 -1.96
C TYR A 111 5.26 32.15 -0.43
N GLY A 112 6.38 32.08 0.29
CA GLY A 112 6.43 32.03 1.74
C GLY A 112 7.16 33.22 2.37
N SER A 113 7.61 33.04 3.61
CA SER A 113 8.36 34.06 4.36
C SER A 113 9.83 34.19 3.95
N GLY A 114 10.32 33.34 3.04
CA GLY A 114 11.74 33.26 2.69
C GLY A 114 12.62 32.55 3.73
N GLU A 115 12.02 31.91 4.74
CA GLU A 115 12.72 31.15 5.78
C GLU A 115 12.19 29.72 5.85
N VAL A 116 13.02 28.78 6.33
CA VAL A 116 12.62 27.38 6.54
C VAL A 116 11.90 27.28 7.89
N PRO A 117 10.64 26.82 7.93
CA PRO A 117 9.95 26.62 9.21
C PRO A 117 10.69 25.61 10.10
N GLY A 118 10.75 25.83 11.41
CA GLY A 118 11.53 24.96 12.32
C GLY A 118 11.14 23.47 12.30
N TRP A 119 9.91 23.14 11.90
CA TRP A 119 9.46 21.75 11.74
C TRP A 119 9.97 21.07 10.45
N TRP A 120 10.53 21.82 9.50
CA TRP A 120 11.25 21.28 8.34
C TRP A 120 12.70 20.91 8.67
N GLU A 121 13.33 21.63 9.60
CA GLU A 121 14.75 21.53 9.90
C GLU A 121 15.25 20.12 10.24
N PRO A 122 14.49 19.28 11.00
CA PRO A 122 14.90 17.90 11.27
C PRO A 122 15.08 17.04 10.01
N PHE A 123 14.36 17.37 8.92
CA PHE A 123 14.45 16.63 7.65
C PHE A 123 15.69 16.98 6.83
N ARG A 124 16.58 17.88 7.28
CA ARG A 124 17.93 17.98 6.69
C ARG A 124 18.73 16.71 6.91
N SER A 125 18.51 16.02 8.04
CA SER A 125 19.19 14.77 8.35
C SER A 125 18.57 13.60 7.58
N PRO A 126 19.35 12.86 6.75
CA PRO A 126 18.84 11.72 5.99
C PRO A 126 18.32 10.60 6.89
N ILE A 127 18.94 10.40 8.06
CA ILE A 127 18.54 9.35 9.01
C ILE A 127 17.17 9.68 9.62
N VAL A 128 16.98 10.95 10.04
CA VAL A 128 15.71 11.41 10.59
C VAL A 128 14.60 11.27 9.55
N THR A 129 14.88 11.62 8.29
CA THR A 129 13.93 11.44 7.18
C THR A 129 13.53 9.98 6.99
N VAL A 130 14.50 9.06 6.92
CA VAL A 130 14.21 7.61 6.74
C VAL A 130 13.36 7.07 7.89
N VAL A 131 13.67 7.45 9.13
CA VAL A 131 12.87 7.05 10.29
C VAL A 131 11.46 7.67 10.23
N ALA A 132 11.36 8.95 9.88
CA ALA A 132 10.10 9.67 9.80
C ALA A 132 9.16 9.14 8.70
N ILE A 133 9.70 8.66 7.57
CA ILE A 133 8.93 8.04 6.48
C ILE A 133 8.07 6.88 6.97
N VAL A 134 8.57 6.13 7.96
CA VAL A 134 7.84 5.01 8.57
C VAL A 134 7.07 5.46 9.80
N ALA A 135 7.73 6.21 10.69
CA ALA A 135 7.18 6.59 11.98
C ALA A 135 5.97 7.54 11.86
N VAL A 136 6.02 8.55 11.00
CA VAL A 136 4.93 9.55 10.89
C VAL A 136 3.63 8.89 10.41
N PRO A 137 3.59 8.13 9.30
CA PRO A 137 2.38 7.43 8.89
C PRO A 137 1.91 6.40 9.93
N ALA A 138 2.83 5.67 10.57
CA ALA A 138 2.51 4.68 11.58
C ALA A 138 1.87 5.29 12.84
N LEU A 139 2.42 6.40 13.35
CA LEU A 139 1.91 7.11 14.52
C LEU A 139 0.54 7.74 14.24
N VAL A 140 0.38 8.38 13.09
CA VAL A 140 -0.91 8.94 12.66
C VAL A 140 -1.95 7.82 12.51
N ALA A 141 -1.60 6.71 11.87
CA ALA A 141 -2.48 5.55 11.74
C ALA A 141 -2.81 4.90 13.08
N PHE A 142 -1.88 4.87 14.03
CA PHE A 142 -2.11 4.36 15.37
C PHE A 142 -3.11 5.23 16.12
N GLY A 143 -2.91 6.56 16.13
CA GLY A 143 -3.83 7.49 16.80
C GLY A 143 -5.24 7.42 16.22
N LEU A 144 -5.36 7.45 14.89
CA LEU A 144 -6.65 7.32 14.20
C LEU A 144 -7.27 5.95 14.42
N GLY A 145 -6.49 4.88 14.25
CA GLY A 145 -6.95 3.51 14.46
C GLY A 145 -7.45 3.29 15.88
N ALA A 146 -6.73 3.80 16.88
CA ALA A 146 -7.13 3.75 18.28
C ALA A 146 -8.44 4.50 18.52
N ALA A 147 -8.58 5.71 17.97
CA ALA A 147 -9.81 6.51 18.09
C ALA A 147 -11.02 5.82 17.44
N ILE A 148 -10.82 5.15 16.31
CA ILE A 148 -11.90 4.58 15.49
C ILE A 148 -12.27 3.17 15.94
N PHE A 149 -11.30 2.27 16.06
CA PHE A 149 -11.57 0.85 16.32
C PHE A 149 -11.94 0.58 17.78
N ARG A 150 -11.45 1.35 18.74
CA ARG A 150 -11.89 1.24 20.15
C ARG A 150 -13.36 1.66 20.32
N ARG A 151 -13.84 2.57 19.47
CA ARG A 151 -15.26 2.95 19.38
C ARG A 151 -16.11 1.98 18.56
N ARG A 152 -15.53 0.85 18.14
CA ARG A 152 -16.22 -0.26 17.45
C ARG A 152 -16.86 0.14 16.11
N VAL A 153 -16.28 1.11 15.41
CA VAL A 153 -16.70 1.44 14.04
C VAL A 153 -16.38 0.26 13.12
N ARG A 154 -17.35 -0.15 12.29
CA ARG A 154 -17.27 -1.34 11.43
C ARG A 154 -17.66 -1.02 9.99
N GLY A 155 -17.13 -1.85 9.08
CA GLY A 155 -17.57 -1.92 7.68
C GLY A 155 -17.52 -0.59 6.94
N ALA A 156 -18.64 -0.23 6.30
CA ALA A 156 -18.76 0.96 5.47
C ALA A 156 -18.47 2.27 6.23
N TYR A 157 -18.82 2.37 7.51
CA TYR A 157 -18.56 3.58 8.30
C TYR A 157 -17.07 3.88 8.44
N PHE A 158 -16.24 2.84 8.59
CA PHE A 158 -14.79 3.01 8.60
C PHE A 158 -14.27 3.49 7.24
N ALA A 159 -14.81 2.94 6.15
CA ALA A 159 -14.44 3.35 4.80
C ALA A 159 -14.78 4.83 4.54
N ILE A 160 -16.00 5.26 4.88
CA ILE A 160 -16.46 6.66 4.77
C ILE A 160 -15.55 7.59 5.59
N LEU A 161 -15.26 7.22 6.84
CA LEU A 161 -14.38 8.03 7.70
C LEU A 161 -12.96 8.13 7.13
N SER A 162 -12.42 7.04 6.59
CA SER A 162 -11.10 7.05 5.95
C SER A 162 -11.06 7.90 4.67
N GLN A 163 -12.15 7.94 3.89
CA GLN A 163 -12.27 8.85 2.74
C GLN A 163 -12.39 10.31 3.16
N ALA A 164 -13.20 10.59 4.19
CA ALA A 164 -13.34 11.95 4.72
C ALA A 164 -11.98 12.49 5.19
N LEU A 165 -11.17 11.64 5.84
CA LEU A 165 -9.80 11.99 6.23
C LEU A 165 -8.92 12.27 5.00
N ALA A 166 -8.99 11.45 3.95
CA ALA A 166 -8.24 11.68 2.72
C ALA A 166 -8.62 12.99 2.02
N ALA A 167 -9.91 13.31 1.97
CA ALA A 167 -10.39 14.58 1.44
C ALA A 167 -9.90 15.77 2.29
N ALA A 168 -10.09 15.70 3.61
CA ALA A 168 -9.67 16.76 4.53
C ALA A 168 -8.16 17.00 4.48
N PHE A 169 -7.34 15.95 4.42
CA PHE A 169 -5.89 16.08 4.31
C PHE A 169 -5.47 16.67 2.96
N ALA A 170 -6.09 16.27 1.84
CA ALA A 170 -5.83 16.89 0.54
C ALA A 170 -6.20 18.40 0.53
N ILE A 171 -7.33 18.78 1.14
CA ILE A 171 -7.75 20.18 1.29
C ILE A 171 -6.75 20.97 2.14
N LEU A 172 -6.29 20.38 3.25
CA LEU A 172 -5.27 21.00 4.10
C LEU A 172 -3.98 21.26 3.30
N LEU A 173 -3.53 20.29 2.51
CA LEU A 173 -2.35 20.45 1.67
C LEU A 173 -2.52 21.57 0.64
N VAL A 174 -3.69 21.66 -0.02
CA VAL A 174 -4.02 22.73 -0.96
C VAL A 174 -3.93 24.11 -0.31
N GLY A 175 -4.42 24.26 0.93
CA GLY A 175 -4.39 25.54 1.66
C GLY A 175 -2.99 25.98 2.12
N GLN A 176 -1.97 25.12 2.05
CA GLN A 176 -0.63 25.38 2.59
C GLN A 176 0.38 25.70 1.47
N GLN A 177 0.11 26.77 0.70
CA GLN A 177 0.98 27.21 -0.40
C GLN A 177 2.39 27.58 0.05
N ALA A 178 2.48 28.40 1.11
CA ALA A 178 3.75 28.94 1.60
C ALA A 178 4.70 27.88 2.17
N THR A 179 4.15 26.80 2.75
CA THR A 179 4.94 25.84 3.53
C THR A 179 5.08 24.48 2.88
N ILE A 180 4.07 23.98 2.16
CA ILE A 180 4.04 22.61 1.60
C ILE A 180 3.85 22.64 0.06
N GLY A 181 3.87 23.83 -0.55
CA GLY A 181 3.73 24.03 -1.99
C GLY A 181 2.29 24.05 -2.50
N GLY A 182 1.30 23.86 -1.61
CA GLY A 182 -0.12 24.04 -1.90
C GLY A 182 -0.60 23.28 -3.12
N THR A 183 -1.31 23.98 -4.01
CA THR A 183 -1.87 23.42 -5.26
C THR A 183 -0.80 22.93 -6.22
N ASN A 184 0.38 23.54 -6.23
CA ASN A 184 1.49 23.18 -7.11
C ASN A 184 2.19 21.89 -6.64
N GLY A 185 2.08 21.59 -5.35
CA GLY A 185 2.84 20.52 -4.71
C GLY A 185 4.35 20.79 -4.67
N LEU A 186 5.12 19.75 -4.36
CA LEU A 186 6.58 19.79 -4.32
C LEU A 186 7.13 19.05 -5.53
N ASN A 187 7.97 19.72 -6.32
CA ASN A 187 8.52 19.21 -7.58
C ASN A 187 9.94 19.73 -7.83
N GLY A 188 10.54 19.35 -8.96
CA GLY A 188 11.83 19.93 -9.38
C GLY A 188 13.01 19.44 -8.55
N PHE A 189 12.94 18.20 -8.07
CA PHE A 189 14.01 17.55 -7.32
C PHE A 189 15.19 17.25 -8.26
N LYS A 190 16.40 17.61 -7.84
CA LYS A 190 17.65 17.44 -8.61
C LYS A 190 18.47 16.27 -8.11
N SER A 191 18.45 16.02 -6.81
CA SER A 191 19.24 14.97 -6.18
C SER A 191 18.40 14.03 -5.30
N PHE A 192 18.92 12.84 -5.05
CA PHE A 192 18.39 11.84 -4.12
C PHE A 192 19.55 11.28 -3.32
N PHE A 193 19.66 11.65 -2.04
CA PHE A 193 20.77 11.25 -1.14
C PHE A 193 22.17 11.40 -1.79
N GLY A 194 22.41 12.52 -2.48
CA GLY A 194 23.68 12.80 -3.17
C GLY A 194 23.78 12.28 -4.62
N PHE A 195 22.82 11.47 -5.09
CA PHE A 195 22.77 10.99 -6.46
C PHE A 195 21.95 11.94 -7.36
N ASN A 196 22.45 12.25 -8.55
CA ASN A 196 21.77 13.14 -9.50
C ASN A 196 20.57 12.43 -10.17
N LEU A 197 19.36 12.96 -10.01
CA LEU A 197 18.12 12.40 -10.56
C LEU A 197 17.97 12.53 -12.08
N TYR A 198 18.80 13.36 -12.74
CA TYR A 198 18.80 13.49 -14.19
C TYR A 198 19.56 12.35 -14.89
N ASP A 199 20.46 11.67 -14.17
CA ASP A 199 21.25 10.55 -14.70
C ASP A 199 20.37 9.29 -14.89
N PRO A 200 20.32 8.70 -16.10
CA PRO A 200 19.61 7.44 -16.35
C PRO A 200 20.02 6.29 -15.41
N VAL A 201 21.30 6.22 -15.00
CA VAL A 201 21.79 5.17 -14.09
C VAL A 201 21.12 5.28 -12.72
N ASN A 202 20.99 6.49 -12.20
CA ASN A 202 20.35 6.75 -10.91
C ASN A 202 18.83 6.51 -10.96
N LYS A 203 18.19 6.78 -12.11
CA LYS A 203 16.78 6.40 -12.32
C LYS A 203 16.58 4.88 -12.29
N ARG A 204 17.49 4.11 -12.89
CA ARG A 204 17.49 2.63 -12.79
C ARG A 204 17.73 2.16 -11.36
N MET A 205 18.64 2.80 -10.62
CA MET A 205 18.86 2.51 -9.21
C MET A 205 17.57 2.67 -8.39
N LEU A 206 16.82 3.75 -8.58
CA LEU A 206 15.54 3.95 -7.89
C LEU A 206 14.51 2.86 -8.20
N PHE A 207 14.46 2.39 -9.45
CA PHE A 207 13.60 1.26 -9.82
C PHE A 207 13.99 -0.02 -9.07
N TYR A 208 15.29 -0.32 -8.94
CA TYR A 208 15.76 -1.46 -8.17
C TYR A 208 15.42 -1.33 -6.68
N ILE A 209 15.62 -0.14 -6.09
CA ILE A 209 15.26 0.14 -4.69
C ILE A 209 13.76 -0.08 -4.48
N ALA A 210 12.90 0.45 -5.37
CA ALA A 210 11.46 0.28 -5.27
C ALA A 210 11.02 -1.18 -5.40
N SER A 211 11.61 -1.91 -6.35
CA SER A 211 11.32 -3.32 -6.57
C SER A 211 11.78 -4.19 -5.40
N ALA A 212 12.98 -3.96 -4.87
CA ALA A 212 13.48 -4.65 -3.68
C ALA A 212 12.60 -4.35 -2.46
N THR A 213 12.15 -3.11 -2.30
CA THR A 213 11.24 -2.71 -1.22
C THR A 213 9.89 -3.42 -1.37
N LEU A 214 9.32 -3.51 -2.57
CA LEU A 214 8.10 -4.27 -2.82
C LEU A 214 8.25 -5.74 -2.42
N LEU A 215 9.34 -6.39 -2.81
CA LEU A 215 9.62 -7.78 -2.44
C LEU A 215 9.72 -7.94 -0.92
N LEU A 216 10.44 -7.05 -0.25
CA LEU A 216 10.53 -7.03 1.21
C LEU A 216 9.14 -6.88 1.86
N MET A 217 8.32 -5.97 1.34
CA MET A 217 6.96 -5.74 1.82
C MET A 217 6.04 -6.96 1.64
N VAL A 218 6.16 -7.66 0.51
CA VAL A 218 5.46 -8.93 0.27
C VAL A 218 5.95 -10.00 1.24
N LEU A 219 7.25 -10.08 1.51
CA LEU A 219 7.86 -11.02 2.46
C LEU A 219 7.35 -10.77 3.89
N VAL A 220 7.28 -9.51 4.32
CA VAL A 220 6.74 -9.12 5.62
C VAL A 220 5.28 -9.57 5.76
N VAL A 221 4.44 -9.30 4.74
CA VAL A 221 3.03 -9.71 4.77
C VAL A 221 2.89 -11.24 4.74
N TRP A 222 3.75 -11.93 3.99
CA TRP A 222 3.80 -13.39 3.99
C TRP A 222 4.11 -13.96 5.37
N GLN A 223 5.08 -13.37 6.08
CA GLN A 223 5.42 -13.77 7.44
C GLN A 223 4.28 -13.49 8.42
N LEU A 224 3.63 -12.32 8.32
CA LEU A 224 2.44 -12.00 9.11
C LEU A 224 1.31 -13.00 8.87
N TYR A 225 1.08 -13.40 7.62
CA TYR A 225 0.07 -14.38 7.24
C TYR A 225 0.30 -15.78 7.82
N ARG A 226 1.54 -16.13 8.17
CA ARG A 226 1.93 -17.41 8.78
C ARG A 226 2.00 -17.37 10.30
N SER A 227 2.05 -16.18 10.87
CA SER A 227 2.09 -15.97 12.32
C SER A 227 0.73 -16.23 12.98
N ARG A 228 0.72 -16.44 14.30
CA ARG A 228 -0.49 -16.48 15.14
C ARG A 228 -1.33 -15.19 14.99
N TYR A 229 -0.67 -14.05 14.77
CA TYR A 229 -1.35 -12.79 14.50
C TYR A 229 -2.19 -12.86 13.21
N GLY A 230 -1.67 -13.50 12.16
CA GLY A 230 -2.39 -13.65 10.89
C GLY A 230 -3.64 -14.52 11.01
N GLU A 231 -3.62 -15.54 11.87
CA GLU A 231 -4.79 -16.37 12.20
C GLU A 231 -5.81 -15.59 13.03
N LEU A 232 -5.35 -14.87 14.06
CA LEU A 232 -6.18 -14.00 14.89
C LEU A 232 -6.85 -12.90 14.08
N LEU A 233 -6.14 -12.32 13.09
CA LEU A 233 -6.68 -11.29 12.21
C LEU A 233 -7.85 -11.81 11.37
N ILE A 234 -7.77 -13.05 10.86
CA ILE A 234 -8.88 -13.71 10.14
C ILE A 234 -10.04 -13.98 11.10
N ALA A 235 -9.76 -14.48 12.31
CA ALA A 235 -10.79 -14.73 13.31
C ALA A 235 -11.55 -13.45 13.70
N VAL A 236 -10.83 -12.33 13.89
CA VAL A 236 -11.40 -11.01 14.16
C VAL A 236 -12.27 -10.52 12.99
N ARG A 237 -11.83 -10.73 11.74
CA ARG A 237 -12.62 -10.39 10.56
C ARG A 237 -13.94 -11.17 10.51
N ASP A 238 -13.88 -12.47 10.76
CA ASP A 238 -15.01 -13.37 10.52
C ASP A 238 -16.04 -13.33 11.67
N GLN A 239 -15.57 -13.25 12.93
CA GLN A 239 -16.40 -13.29 14.13
C GLN A 239 -15.80 -12.44 15.28
N GLU A 240 -15.86 -11.10 15.14
CA GLU A 240 -15.28 -10.16 16.10
C GLU A 240 -15.78 -10.37 17.55
N GLU A 241 -17.07 -10.67 17.73
CA GLU A 241 -17.67 -10.87 19.05
C GLU A 241 -17.21 -12.17 19.72
N ARG A 242 -17.08 -13.26 18.94
CA ARG A 242 -16.57 -14.53 19.44
C ARG A 242 -15.12 -14.42 19.90
N VAL A 243 -14.28 -13.69 19.15
CA VAL A 243 -12.90 -13.43 19.54
C VAL A 243 -12.80 -12.66 20.85
N ARG A 244 -13.77 -11.75 21.11
CA ARG A 244 -13.85 -11.05 22.39
C ARG A 244 -14.24 -11.96 23.56
N PHE A 245 -15.17 -12.91 23.36
CA PHE A 245 -15.48 -13.92 24.38
C PHE A 245 -14.28 -14.82 24.71
N LEU A 246 -13.34 -14.97 23.78
CA LEU A 246 -12.07 -15.67 23.99
C LEU A 246 -11.00 -14.80 24.69
N GLY A 247 -11.33 -13.58 25.09
CA GLY A 247 -10.45 -12.69 25.86
C GLY A 247 -9.52 -11.79 25.03
N TYR A 248 -9.57 -11.86 23.70
CA TYR A 248 -8.78 -10.97 22.84
C TYR A 248 -9.50 -9.64 22.61
N ASP A 249 -8.74 -8.54 22.46
CA ASP A 249 -9.29 -7.25 22.02
C ASP A 249 -9.20 -7.10 20.48
N PRO A 250 -10.32 -7.19 19.74
CA PRO A 250 -10.31 -7.07 18.29
C PRO A 250 -9.88 -5.69 17.79
N ALA A 251 -10.02 -4.64 18.60
CA ALA A 251 -9.61 -3.30 18.23
C ALA A 251 -8.09 -3.25 18.04
N ASN A 252 -7.31 -3.76 19.00
CA ASN A 252 -5.85 -3.78 18.91
C ASN A 252 -5.34 -4.59 17.72
N VAL A 253 -5.99 -5.73 17.42
CA VAL A 253 -5.65 -6.54 16.25
C VAL A 253 -5.83 -5.75 14.95
N LYS A 254 -6.94 -5.02 14.82
CA LYS A 254 -7.23 -4.15 13.66
C LYS A 254 -6.28 -2.95 13.56
N ILE A 255 -5.96 -2.32 14.69
CA ILE A 255 -5.01 -1.19 14.76
C ILE A 255 -3.65 -1.60 14.21
N VAL A 256 -3.11 -2.75 14.63
CA VAL A 256 -1.81 -3.23 14.14
C VAL A 256 -1.81 -3.41 12.62
N ALA A 257 -2.83 -4.06 12.05
CA ALA A 257 -2.92 -4.27 10.60
C ALA A 257 -3.06 -2.93 9.85
N TYR A 258 -3.80 -1.97 10.42
CA TYR A 258 -3.95 -0.64 9.84
C TYR A 258 -2.65 0.17 9.88
N VAL A 259 -1.91 0.12 10.99
CA VAL A 259 -0.60 0.78 11.15
C VAL A 259 0.43 0.20 10.17
N VAL A 260 0.49 -1.13 10.04
CA VAL A 260 1.39 -1.77 9.06
C VAL A 260 1.02 -1.34 7.65
N ALA A 261 -0.26 -1.36 7.28
CA ALA A 261 -0.70 -0.90 5.96
C ALA A 261 -0.33 0.57 5.69
N ALA A 262 -0.51 1.44 6.67
CA ALA A 262 -0.15 2.86 6.58
C ALA A 262 1.36 3.09 6.45
N ALA A 263 2.18 2.35 7.20
CA ALA A 263 3.63 2.40 7.08
C ALA A 263 4.09 1.99 5.67
N MET A 264 3.51 0.92 5.12
CA MET A 264 3.79 0.49 3.74
C MET A 264 3.40 1.57 2.72
N ALA A 265 2.23 2.20 2.90
CA ALA A 265 1.81 3.30 2.06
C ALA A 265 2.76 4.51 2.14
N GLY A 266 3.24 4.85 3.34
CA GLY A 266 4.25 5.89 3.55
C GLY A 266 5.56 5.62 2.83
N ILE A 267 6.10 4.42 2.97
CA ILE A 267 7.32 3.98 2.26
C ILE A 267 7.11 4.08 0.73
N ALA A 268 5.94 3.67 0.23
CA ALA A 268 5.61 3.77 -1.18
C ALA A 268 5.59 5.23 -1.67
N GLY A 269 5.01 6.14 -0.89
CA GLY A 269 4.97 7.56 -1.19
C GLY A 269 6.35 8.19 -1.21
N ALA A 270 7.19 7.84 -0.23
CA ALA A 270 8.56 8.32 -0.17
C ALA A 270 9.38 7.89 -1.41
N LEU A 271 9.22 6.65 -1.88
CA LEU A 271 9.87 6.16 -3.10
C LEU A 271 9.27 6.76 -4.38
N PHE A 272 7.99 7.11 -4.37
CA PHE A 272 7.30 7.69 -5.51
C PHE A 272 7.86 9.06 -5.90
N VAL A 273 8.23 9.89 -4.92
CA VAL A 273 8.72 11.26 -5.13
C VAL A 273 9.94 11.33 -6.06
N PRO A 274 11.08 10.66 -5.78
CA PRO A 274 12.25 10.72 -6.65
C PRO A 274 12.03 10.00 -8.00
N ILE A 275 11.10 9.05 -8.10
CA ILE A 275 10.79 8.34 -9.35
C ILE A 275 9.94 9.21 -10.29
N VAL A 276 8.91 9.88 -9.75
CA VAL A 276 7.94 10.65 -10.53
C VAL A 276 8.35 12.12 -10.66
N GLY A 277 9.13 12.64 -9.71
CA GLY A 277 9.64 14.01 -9.72
C GLY A 277 8.67 15.06 -9.18
N ILE A 278 7.49 14.65 -8.69
CA ILE A 278 6.48 15.53 -8.11
C ILE A 278 5.59 14.78 -7.11
N ILE A 279 5.19 15.47 -6.04
CA ILE A 279 4.04 15.10 -5.20
C ILE A 279 3.10 16.30 -5.08
N SER A 280 1.81 16.07 -5.33
CA SER A 280 0.76 17.09 -5.24
C SER A 280 -0.44 16.59 -4.44
N PRO A 281 -1.30 17.50 -3.92
CA PRO A 281 -2.49 17.11 -3.16
C PRO A 281 -3.43 16.17 -3.94
N ALA A 282 -3.46 16.29 -5.28
CA ALA A 282 -4.23 15.42 -6.16
C ALA A 282 -3.80 13.94 -6.09
N SER A 283 -2.56 13.65 -5.68
CA SER A 283 -2.01 12.30 -5.52
C SER A 283 -2.34 11.66 -4.16
N VAL A 284 -2.90 12.43 -3.22
CA VAL A 284 -3.14 12.04 -1.82
C VAL A 284 -4.64 11.82 -1.54
N GLY A 285 -5.51 12.48 -2.28
CA GLY A 285 -6.95 12.53 -2.00
C GLY A 285 -7.71 11.22 -2.19
N VAL A 286 -9.04 11.35 -2.24
CA VAL A 286 -9.96 10.21 -2.32
C VAL A 286 -9.80 9.43 -3.62
N VAL A 287 -9.61 10.12 -4.75
CA VAL A 287 -9.53 9.50 -6.08
C VAL A 287 -8.35 8.51 -6.20
N PRO A 288 -7.09 8.89 -5.87
CA PRO A 288 -5.98 7.93 -5.80
C PRO A 288 -6.24 6.77 -4.83
N SER A 289 -6.83 7.05 -3.67
CA SER A 289 -7.12 6.02 -2.67
C SER A 289 -8.09 4.96 -3.20
N ILE A 290 -9.11 5.37 -3.97
CA ILE A 290 -10.00 4.45 -4.67
C ILE A 290 -9.22 3.67 -5.73
N ALA A 291 -8.37 4.32 -6.53
CA ALA A 291 -7.57 3.63 -7.54
C ALA A 291 -6.68 2.50 -6.96
N PHE A 292 -6.07 2.73 -5.79
CA PHE A 292 -5.32 1.68 -5.07
C PHE A 292 -6.23 0.51 -4.69
N LEU A 293 -7.43 0.79 -4.19
CA LEU A 293 -8.40 -0.25 -3.85
C LEU A 293 -8.85 -1.04 -5.08
N ILE A 294 -9.04 -0.37 -6.22
CA ILE A 294 -9.42 -1.00 -7.49
C ILE A 294 -8.34 -2.02 -7.90
N GLY A 295 -7.06 -1.65 -7.85
CA GLY A 295 -5.95 -2.57 -8.09
C GLY A 295 -6.01 -3.83 -7.23
N VAL A 296 -6.31 -3.66 -5.93
CA VAL A 296 -6.42 -4.78 -4.97
C VAL A 296 -7.64 -5.65 -5.27
N ALA A 297 -8.79 -5.04 -5.57
CA ALA A 297 -10.02 -5.74 -5.90
C ALA A 297 -9.86 -6.58 -7.18
N ILE A 298 -9.31 -5.96 -8.23
CA ILE A 298 -9.02 -6.59 -9.52
C ILE A 298 -8.04 -7.75 -9.37
N GLY A 299 -6.94 -7.52 -8.66
CA GLY A 299 -5.91 -8.53 -8.42
C GLY A 299 -6.39 -9.70 -7.55
N GLY A 300 -7.31 -9.42 -6.62
CA GLY A 300 -7.87 -10.39 -5.70
C GLY A 300 -7.36 -10.18 -4.27
N ARG A 301 -8.19 -9.53 -3.44
CA ARG A 301 -7.87 -9.14 -2.05
C ARG A 301 -7.52 -10.30 -1.11
N SER A 302 -7.93 -11.53 -1.41
CA SER A 302 -7.72 -12.70 -0.53
C SER A 302 -6.39 -13.42 -0.76
N THR A 303 -5.56 -12.94 -1.68
CA THR A 303 -4.29 -13.57 -2.05
C THR A 303 -3.09 -12.68 -1.72
N LEU A 304 -1.90 -13.28 -1.61
CA LEU A 304 -0.67 -12.55 -1.31
C LEU A 304 -0.21 -11.70 -2.50
N PHE A 305 -0.16 -12.30 -3.71
CA PHE A 305 0.36 -11.63 -4.91
C PHE A 305 -0.71 -10.93 -5.74
N GLY A 306 -2.00 -11.24 -5.56
CA GLY A 306 -3.10 -10.60 -6.28
C GLY A 306 -3.03 -9.07 -6.20
N PRO A 307 -2.93 -8.46 -5.01
CA PRO A 307 -2.83 -7.00 -4.89
C PRO A 307 -1.69 -6.38 -5.69
N VAL A 308 -0.54 -7.06 -5.77
CA VAL A 308 0.65 -6.61 -6.53
C VAL A 308 0.35 -6.58 -8.02
N VAL A 309 -0.08 -7.73 -8.55
CA VAL A 309 -0.36 -7.90 -9.98
C VAL A 309 -1.51 -6.99 -10.41
N GLY A 310 -2.57 -6.90 -9.60
CA GLY A 310 -3.72 -6.06 -9.88
C GLY A 310 -3.37 -4.57 -9.88
N ALA A 311 -2.58 -4.08 -8.92
CA ALA A 311 -2.14 -2.68 -8.91
C ALA A 311 -1.28 -2.33 -10.12
N ILE A 312 -0.32 -3.19 -10.49
CA ILE A 312 0.52 -2.98 -11.68
C ILE A 312 -0.33 -3.01 -12.94
N ALA A 313 -1.21 -4.01 -13.09
CA ALA A 313 -2.08 -4.13 -14.26
C ALA A 313 -3.02 -2.94 -14.43
N VAL A 314 -3.65 -2.47 -13.35
CA VAL A 314 -4.54 -1.30 -13.39
C VAL A 314 -3.78 -0.04 -13.76
N ALA A 315 -2.62 0.20 -13.15
CA ALA A 315 -1.82 1.39 -13.43
C ALA A 315 -1.25 1.38 -14.86
N TRP A 316 -0.87 0.20 -15.35
CA TRP A 316 -0.47 -0.01 -16.74
C TRP A 316 -1.62 0.25 -17.71
N ALA A 317 -2.81 -0.30 -17.42
CA ALA A 317 -4.00 -0.09 -18.23
C ALA A 317 -4.39 1.40 -18.28
N GLN A 318 -4.39 2.08 -17.13
CA GLN A 318 -4.63 3.52 -17.05
C GLN A 318 -3.65 4.28 -17.96
N THR A 319 -2.35 4.02 -17.82
CA THR A 319 -1.33 4.72 -18.60
C THR A 319 -1.45 4.44 -20.10
N SER A 320 -1.66 3.18 -20.49
CA SER A 320 -1.79 2.78 -21.89
C SER A 320 -3.06 3.34 -22.56
N LEU A 321 -4.18 3.36 -21.82
CA LEU A 321 -5.44 3.94 -22.29
C LEU A 321 -5.37 5.46 -22.37
N SER A 322 -4.69 6.13 -21.43
CA SER A 322 -4.45 7.57 -21.51
C SER A 322 -3.52 7.93 -22.68
N GLU A 323 -2.54 7.09 -23.02
CA GLU A 323 -1.67 7.25 -24.20
C GLU A 323 -2.47 7.08 -25.51
N SER A 324 -3.35 6.07 -25.58
CA SER A 324 -4.02 5.68 -26.83
C SER A 324 -5.34 6.43 -27.09
N PHE A 325 -6.10 6.74 -26.02
CA PHE A 325 -7.41 7.38 -26.07
C PHE A 325 -7.55 8.52 -25.06
N PRO A 326 -6.79 9.63 -25.22
CA PRO A 326 -6.73 10.71 -24.22
C PRO A 326 -8.09 11.36 -23.90
N SER A 327 -9.04 11.36 -24.83
CA SER A 327 -10.38 11.95 -24.64
C SER A 327 -11.36 11.04 -23.91
N PHE A 328 -11.17 9.72 -23.93
CA PHE A 328 -12.13 8.75 -23.41
C PHE A 328 -11.63 7.92 -22.23
N TRP A 329 -10.36 8.02 -21.84
CA TRP A 329 -9.74 7.13 -20.85
C TRP A 329 -10.46 7.10 -19.49
N THR A 330 -11.02 8.23 -19.03
CA THR A 330 -11.76 8.30 -17.75
C THR A 330 -13.04 7.46 -17.77
N TYR A 331 -13.73 7.39 -18.92
CA TYR A 331 -14.92 6.54 -19.08
C TYR A 331 -14.54 5.06 -19.06
N PHE A 332 -13.43 4.69 -19.71
CA PHE A 332 -12.90 3.32 -19.65
C PHE A 332 -12.52 2.91 -18.21
N GLN A 333 -11.90 3.81 -17.45
CA GLN A 333 -11.57 3.56 -16.05
C GLN A 333 -12.82 3.27 -15.21
N GLY A 334 -13.89 4.06 -15.37
CA GLY A 334 -15.16 3.84 -14.69
C GLY A 334 -15.83 2.52 -15.08
N ALA A 335 -15.87 2.20 -16.39
CA ALA A 335 -16.42 0.96 -16.90
C ALA A 335 -15.65 -0.27 -16.40
N MET A 336 -14.31 -0.22 -16.40
CA MET A 336 -13.46 -1.29 -15.87
C MET A 336 -13.76 -1.57 -14.39
N PHE A 337 -13.95 -0.54 -13.58
CA PHE A 337 -14.32 -0.70 -12.18
C PHE A 337 -15.67 -1.41 -12.02
N VAL A 338 -16.71 -0.93 -12.70
CA VAL A 338 -18.06 -1.52 -12.64
C VAL A 338 -18.03 -2.97 -13.10
N LEU A 339 -17.36 -3.27 -14.23
CA LEU A 339 -17.27 -4.61 -14.77
C LEU A 339 -16.57 -5.59 -13.82
N VAL A 340 -15.45 -5.18 -13.22
CA VAL A 340 -14.72 -6.05 -12.28
C VAL A 340 -15.55 -6.29 -11.03
N VAL A 341 -16.15 -5.24 -10.45
CA VAL A 341 -16.94 -5.39 -9.22
C VAL A 341 -18.20 -6.22 -9.48
N ALA A 342 -18.85 -6.04 -10.62
CA ALA A 342 -20.06 -6.77 -10.99
C ALA A 342 -19.79 -8.23 -11.39
N PHE A 343 -18.76 -8.50 -12.19
CA PHE A 343 -18.55 -9.80 -12.83
C PHE A 343 -17.33 -10.59 -12.30
N LEU A 344 -16.38 -9.95 -11.61
CA LEU A 344 -15.22 -10.59 -10.98
C LEU A 344 -15.13 -10.28 -9.46
N PRO A 345 -16.12 -10.67 -8.63
CA PRO A 345 -16.14 -10.37 -7.19
C PRO A 345 -15.01 -11.02 -6.38
N ARG A 346 -14.28 -11.99 -6.97
CA ARG A 346 -13.08 -12.61 -6.39
C ARG A 346 -11.76 -12.11 -7.01
N GLY A 347 -11.81 -11.18 -7.98
CA GLY A 347 -10.66 -10.74 -8.77
C GLY A 347 -10.07 -11.82 -9.67
N PHE A 348 -9.01 -11.48 -10.41
CA PHE A 348 -8.30 -12.39 -11.31
C PHE A 348 -7.68 -13.59 -10.58
N ALA A 349 -7.25 -13.42 -9.32
CA ALA A 349 -6.75 -14.53 -8.52
C ALA A 349 -7.82 -15.62 -8.23
N GLY A 350 -9.11 -15.29 -8.35
CA GLY A 350 -10.22 -16.25 -8.22
C GLY A 350 -10.37 -17.18 -9.41
N VAL A 351 -9.93 -16.77 -10.62
CA VAL A 351 -10.05 -17.55 -11.85
C VAL A 351 -9.14 -18.78 -11.83
N GLY A 352 -7.90 -18.64 -11.33
CA GLY A 352 -6.97 -19.77 -11.17
C GLY A 352 -7.47 -20.85 -10.21
N ALA A 353 -8.25 -20.48 -9.19
CA ALA A 353 -8.85 -21.43 -8.24
C ALA A 353 -10.01 -22.25 -8.86
N LEU A 354 -10.71 -21.70 -9.86
CA LEU A 354 -11.74 -22.43 -10.61
C LEU A 354 -11.14 -23.52 -11.50
N PHE A 355 -9.98 -23.26 -12.12
CA PHE A 355 -9.28 -24.25 -12.94
C PHE A 355 -8.72 -25.41 -12.10
N ASN A 356 -8.25 -25.15 -10.88
CA ASN A 356 -7.79 -26.23 -9.99
C ASN A 356 -8.92 -27.12 -9.46
N ARG A 357 -10.13 -26.57 -9.24
CA ARG A 357 -11.29 -27.38 -8.83
C ARG A 357 -11.77 -28.34 -9.93
N ARG A 358 -11.56 -28.02 -11.20
CA ARG A 358 -11.87 -28.94 -12.32
C ARG A 358 -10.88 -30.10 -12.47
N LYS A 359 -9.67 -30.00 -11.89
CA LYS A 359 -8.68 -31.09 -11.87
C LYS A 359 -8.83 -32.05 -10.69
N GLU A 360 -9.60 -31.70 -9.66
CA GLU A 360 -9.92 -32.61 -8.54
C GLU A 360 -11.20 -33.42 -8.78
N THR A 361 -11.99 -33.08 -9.80
CA THR A 361 -13.24 -33.79 -10.19
C THR A 361 -13.14 -34.52 -11.52
N ALA A 362 -11.96 -34.60 -12.12
CA ALA A 362 -11.62 -35.47 -13.25
C ALA A 362 -10.52 -36.42 -12.80
#